data_AF-A0ABD5DE83-F1
#
_entry.id   AF-A0ABD5DE83-F1
#
_cell.length_a   1.000
_cell.length_b   1.000
_cell.length_c   1.000
_cell.angle_alpha   90.00
_cell.angle_beta   90.00
_cell.angle_gamma   90.00
#
_symmetry.space_group_name_H-M   'P 1'
#
loop_
_entity.id
_entity.type
_entity.pdbx_description
1 polymer ?
#
loop_
_entity_poly.entity_id
_entity_poly.type
_entity_poly.pdbx_seq_one_letter_code
_entity_poly.pdbx_strand_id
1 'polypeptide(L)' 'HSEAAAKRYGLSAVDILVELGKRRMVGGQEDMIVDVALDLLNRNK' A
#
# COMPACT_ATOMS: atom_id res chain seq x y z
N HIS A 1 6.94 2.81 6.43
CA HIS A 1 5.47 2.97 6.24
C HIS A 1 4.83 1.75 5.56
N SER A 2 5.28 1.31 4.38
CA SER A 2 4.68 0.17 3.65
C SER A 2 4.70 -1.16 4.41
N GLU A 3 5.80 -1.50 5.08
CA GLU A 3 5.88 -2.72 5.91
C GLU A 3 4.94 -2.70 7.12
N ALA A 4 4.77 -1.52 7.74
CA ALA A 4 3.84 -1.35 8.85
C ALA A 4 2.38 -1.52 8.38
N ALA A 5 2.03 -0.95 7.22
CA ALA A 5 0.72 -1.13 6.60
C ALA A 5 0.48 -2.60 6.20
N ALA A 6 1.46 -3.25 5.57
CA ALA A 6 1.44 -4.66 5.23
C ALA A 6 1.15 -5.54 6.46
N LYS A 7 1.90 -5.35 7.55
CA LYS A 7 1.69 -6.07 8.81
C LYS A 7 0.32 -5.79 9.43
N ARG A 8 -0.16 -4.54 9.38
CA ARG A 8 -1.44 -4.12 9.96
C ARG A 8 -2.64 -4.74 9.22
N TYR A 9 -2.57 -4.83 7.90
CA TYR A 9 -3.68 -5.28 7.06
C TYR A 9 -3.52 -6.71 6.53
N GLY A 10 -2.45 -7.42 6.92
CA GLY A 10 -2.19 -8.79 6.46
C GLY A 10 -1.87 -8.88 4.96
N LEU A 11 -1.22 -7.85 4.42
CA LEU A 11 -0.87 -7.75 3.00
C LEU A 11 0.62 -7.97 2.78
N SER A 12 1.02 -8.19 1.53
CA SER A 12 2.43 -8.16 1.13
C SER A 12 2.90 -6.71 1.01
N ALA A 13 4.04 -6.39 1.63
CA ALA A 13 4.69 -5.09 1.46
C ALA A 13 5.12 -4.86 0.00
N VAL A 14 5.47 -5.94 -0.72
CA VAL A 14 5.84 -5.88 -2.15
C VAL A 14 4.64 -5.44 -2.99
N ASP A 15 3.45 -5.97 -2.72
CA ASP A 15 2.24 -5.62 -3.48
C ASP A 15 1.87 -4.15 -3.28
N ILE A 16 2.00 -3.65 -2.05
CA ILE A 16 1.82 -2.23 -1.72
C ILE A 16 2.82 -1.37 -2.50
N LEU A 17 4.12 -1.73 -2.52
CA LEU A 17 5.15 -0.99 -3.25
C LEU A 17 4.93 -1.01 -4.77
N VAL A 18 4.51 -2.13 -5.32
CA VAL A 18 4.18 -2.26 -6.75
C VAL A 18 3.00 -1.35 -7.12
N GLU A 19 1.94 -1.34 -6.30
CA GLU A 19 0.77 -0.49 -6.54
C GLU A 19 1.11 1.01 -6.40
N LEU A 20 1.94 1.39 -5.42
CA LEU A 20 2.47 2.75 -5.30
C LEU A 20 3.26 3.17 -6.55
N GLY A 21 4.09 2.26 -7.09
CA GLY A 21 4.82 2.48 -8.35
C GLY A 21 3.88 2.68 -9.54
N LYS A 22 2.82 1.87 -9.66
CA LYS A 22 1.79 2.03 -10.70
C LYS A 22 1.07 3.39 -10.60
N ARG A 23 0.83 3.88 -9.39
CA ARG A 23 0.22 5.19 -9.12
C ARG A 23 1.19 6.37 -9.28
N ARG A 24 2.46 6.11 -9.61
CA ARG A 24 3.52 7.12 -9.80
C ARG A 24 3.64 8.05 -8.59
N MET A 25 3.55 7.47 -7.40
CA MET A 25 3.68 8.22 -6.15
C MET A 25 5.11 8.72 -5.96
N VAL A 26 5.25 9.89 -5.35
CA VAL A 26 6.55 10.52 -5.05
C VAL A 26 6.83 10.51 -3.55
N GLY A 27 8.10 10.69 -3.17
CA GLY A 27 8.50 10.77 -1.76
C GLY A 27 7.75 11.87 -1.01
N GLY A 28 7.36 11.60 0.24
CA GLY A 28 6.56 12.50 1.07
C GLY A 28 5.05 12.24 1.04
N GLN A 29 4.57 11.29 0.22
CA GLN A 29 3.16 10.90 0.17
C GLN A 29 2.87 9.62 0.98
N GLU A 30 3.43 9.55 2.20
CA GLU A 30 3.41 8.33 3.02
C GLU A 30 2.00 7.97 3.51
N ASP A 31 1.09 8.95 3.62
CA ASP A 31 -0.31 8.73 3.99
C ASP A 31 -1.04 7.84 2.97
N MET A 32 -0.70 7.99 1.70
CA MET A 32 -1.32 7.26 0.58
C MET A 32 -0.98 5.76 0.58
N ILE A 33 0.01 5.35 1.36
CA ILE A 33 0.36 3.93 1.58
C ILE A 33 -0.79 3.22 2.29
N VAL A 34 -1.46 3.89 3.23
CA VAL A 34 -2.61 3.32 3.93
C VAL A 34 -3.80 3.19 2.97
N ASP A 35 -4.04 4.20 2.13
CA ASP A 35 -5.10 4.16 1.13
C ASP A 35 -4.88 3.02 0.12
N VAL A 36 -3.65 2.85 -0.36
CA VAL A 36 -3.28 1.73 -1.24
C VAL A 36 -3.52 0.38 -0.54
N ALA A 37 -3.17 0.26 0.74
CA ALA A 37 -3.41 -0.97 1.49
C ALA A 37 -4.92 -1.27 1.62
N LEU A 38 -5.74 -0.26 1.89
CA LEU A 38 -7.20 -0.43 1.97
C LEU A 38 -7.80 -0.80 0.60
N ASP A 39 -7.32 -0.21 -0.49
CA ASP A 39 -7.73 -0.56 -1.85
C ASP A 39 -7.38 -2.01 -2.19
N LEU A 40 -6.16 -2.45 -1.89
CA LEU A 40 -5.72 -3.83 -2.12
C LEU A 40 -6.54 -4.82 -1.29
N LEU A 41 -6.88 -4.48 -0.04
CA LEU A 41 -7.73 -5.30 0.81
C LEU A 41 -9.14 -5.45 0.24
N ASN A 42 -9.71 -4.38 -0.32
CA ASN A 42 -11.05 -4.40 -0.91
C ASN A 42 -11.11 -5.18 -2.23
N ARG A 43 -10.01 -5.23 -3.01
CA ARG A 43 -9.94 -6.04 -4.25
C ARG A 43 -9.88 -7.55 -4.00
N ASN A 44 -9.46 -7.97 -2.81
CA ASN A 44 -9.32 -9.38 -2.42
C ASN A 44 -10.57 -9.94 -1.71
N LYS A 45 -11.64 -9.14 -1.57
CA LYS A 45 -12.96 -9.58 -1.13
C LYS A 45 -13.84 -9.91 -2.33
#